data_AF-A0A1N7M0J3-F1
#
_entry.id   AF-A0A1N7M0J3-F1
#
_cell.length_a   1.000
_cell.length_b   1.000
_cell.length_c   1.000
_cell.angle_alpha   90.00
_cell.angle_beta   90.00
_cell.angle_gamma   90.00
#
_symmetry.space_group_name_H-M   'P 1'
#
loop_
_entity.id
_entity.type
_entity.pdbx_description
1 polymer ?
#
loop_
_entity_poly.entity_id
_entity_poly.type
_entity_poly.pdbx_seq_one_letter_code
_entity_poly.pdbx_strand_id
1 'polypeptide(L)'
;MPCKEVFTGHVAIQGEDFRRIQEAADRGQNLWRLSPVRTAQEVGTRHLGFRMNDIYTLVEQYRDADSGLMYAVVRVKHRDCVFLVRLYQPVKQGAGGIWVVQSVVEIT
;
A
#
# COMPACT_ATOMS: atom_id res chain seq x y z
N MET A 1 22.32 -7.05 3.48
CA MET A 1 21.10 -6.45 4.01
C MET A 1 20.39 -7.48 4.87
N PRO A 2 20.10 -7.17 6.13
CA PRO A 2 19.05 -7.88 6.86
C PRO A 2 17.74 -7.74 6.06
N CYS A 3 16.85 -8.71 6.12
CA CYS A 3 15.54 -8.68 5.43
C CYS A 3 15.56 -8.76 3.87
N LYS A 4 16.46 -9.56 3.27
CA LYS A 4 16.54 -9.74 1.78
C LYS A 4 15.28 -10.31 1.14
N GLU A 5 14.40 -10.91 1.93
CA GLU A 5 13.12 -11.42 1.45
C GLU A 5 12.11 -10.32 1.12
N VAL A 6 12.30 -9.10 1.66
CA VAL A 6 11.38 -7.99 1.42
C VAL A 6 11.71 -7.35 0.08
N PHE A 7 10.71 -7.25 -0.79
CA PHE A 7 10.84 -6.55 -2.06
C PHE A 7 10.97 -5.03 -1.82
N THR A 8 11.95 -4.40 -2.46
CA THR A 8 12.13 -2.94 -2.50
C THR A 8 12.13 -2.44 -3.94
N GLY A 9 11.63 -1.22 -4.15
CA GLY A 9 11.45 -0.61 -5.47
C GLY A 9 9.97 -0.36 -5.82
N HIS A 10 9.72 -0.13 -7.11
CA HIS A 10 8.37 0.10 -7.64
C HIS A 10 7.57 -1.20 -7.68
N VAL A 11 6.31 -1.15 -7.25
CA VAL A 11 5.43 -2.31 -7.16
C VAL A 11 4.41 -2.26 -8.28
N ALA A 12 4.42 -3.30 -9.12
CA ALA A 12 3.41 -3.54 -10.14
C ALA A 12 2.93 -4.99 -10.04
N ILE A 13 1.74 -5.20 -9.49
CA ILE A 13 1.14 -6.53 -9.35
C ILE A 13 0.48 -6.89 -10.68
N GLN A 14 0.94 -7.97 -11.30
CA GLN A 14 0.38 -8.44 -12.56
C GLN A 14 -1.08 -8.84 -12.39
N GLY A 15 -1.93 -8.39 -13.31
CA GLY A 15 -3.36 -8.72 -13.36
C GLY A 15 -4.26 -7.86 -12.48
N GLU A 16 -3.74 -6.85 -11.78
CA GLU A 16 -4.60 -5.88 -11.10
C GLU A 16 -5.29 -4.94 -12.12
N ASP A 17 -6.61 -5.04 -12.18
CA ASP A 17 -7.46 -4.05 -12.82
C ASP A 17 -8.05 -3.14 -11.74
N PHE A 18 -7.49 -1.94 -11.61
CA PHE A 18 -7.89 -1.00 -10.56
C PHE A 18 -9.34 -0.54 -10.68
N ARG A 19 -9.91 -0.46 -11.90
CA ARG A 19 -11.32 -0.08 -12.07
C ARG A 19 -12.22 -1.19 -11.54
N ARG A 20 -11.95 -2.44 -11.92
CA ARG A 20 -12.71 -3.60 -11.44
C ARG A 20 -12.59 -3.77 -9.92
N ILE A 21 -11.41 -3.52 -9.36
CA ILE A 21 -11.18 -3.57 -7.90
C ILE A 21 -11.97 -2.44 -7.20
N GLN A 22 -11.99 -1.23 -7.75
CA GLN A 22 -12.77 -0.12 -7.23
C GLN A 22 -14.27 -0.43 -7.23
N GLU A 23 -14.80 -0.95 -8.34
CA GLU A 23 -16.21 -1.35 -8.44
C GLU A 23 -16.58 -2.44 -7.42
N ALA A 24 -15.67 -3.38 -7.14
CA ALA A 24 -15.87 -4.37 -6.11
C ALA A 24 -15.90 -3.74 -4.70
N ALA A 25 -15.00 -2.80 -4.42
CA ALA A 25 -14.97 -2.04 -3.17
C ALA A 25 -16.24 -1.20 -2.96
N ASP A 26 -16.74 -0.56 -4.02
CA ASP A 26 -18.00 0.19 -3.99
C ASP A 26 -19.22 -0.72 -3.70
N ARG A 27 -19.14 -2.01 -4.02
CA ARG A 27 -20.13 -3.03 -3.66
C ARG A 27 -19.89 -3.69 -2.29
N GLY A 28 -18.95 -3.19 -1.49
CA GLY A 28 -18.66 -3.70 -0.16
C GLY A 28 -17.72 -4.92 -0.13
N GLN A 29 -17.08 -5.27 -1.25
CA GLN A 29 -16.12 -6.37 -1.33
C GLN A 29 -14.69 -5.85 -1.16
N ASN A 30 -13.75 -6.67 -0.70
CA ASN A 30 -12.34 -6.26 -0.56
C ASN A 30 -12.14 -4.94 0.21
N LEU A 31 -12.94 -4.69 1.26
CA LEU A 31 -12.93 -3.44 2.03
C LEU A 31 -11.56 -3.07 2.62
N TRP A 32 -10.66 -4.04 2.75
CA TRP A 32 -9.26 -3.82 3.11
C TRP A 32 -8.56 -2.84 2.15
N ARG A 33 -9.00 -2.74 0.88
CA ARG A 33 -8.52 -1.76 -0.11
C ARG A 33 -8.85 -0.32 0.25
N LEU A 34 -9.82 -0.06 1.12
CA LEU A 34 -10.21 1.31 1.50
C LEU A 34 -9.32 1.88 2.62
N SER A 35 -8.48 1.05 3.23
CA SER A 35 -7.50 1.47 4.24
C SER A 35 -6.09 1.34 3.68
N PRO A 36 -5.25 2.39 3.75
CA PRO A 36 -3.88 2.32 3.26
C PRO A 36 -3.04 1.32 4.08
N VAL A 37 -3.29 1.24 5.40
CA VAL A 37 -2.61 0.30 6.29
C VAL A 37 -2.99 -1.15 5.97
N ARG A 38 -4.29 -1.45 5.84
CA ARG A 38 -4.73 -2.83 5.51
C ARG A 38 -4.31 -3.23 4.10
N THR A 39 -4.29 -2.29 3.16
CA THR A 39 -3.76 -2.51 1.81
C THR A 39 -2.28 -2.87 1.85
N ALA A 40 -1.46 -2.06 2.54
CA ALA A 40 -0.03 -2.34 2.70
C ALA A 40 0.21 -3.71 3.35
N GLN A 41 -0.61 -4.09 4.33
CA GLN A 41 -0.52 -5.38 5.02
C GLN A 41 -0.89 -6.57 4.12
N GLU A 42 -2.03 -6.52 3.43
CA GLU A 42 -2.50 -7.61 2.57
C GLU A 42 -1.60 -7.79 1.34
N VAL A 43 -1.29 -6.69 0.65
CA VAL A 43 -0.37 -6.72 -0.50
C VAL A 43 1.04 -7.10 -0.06
N GLY A 44 1.51 -6.51 1.04
CA GLY A 44 2.83 -6.77 1.59
C GLY A 44 3.05 -8.25 1.90
N THR A 45 2.07 -8.86 2.56
CA THR A 45 2.11 -10.28 2.94
C THR A 45 2.05 -11.22 1.72
N ARG A 46 1.22 -10.90 0.73
CA ARG A 46 1.00 -11.78 -0.43
C ARG A 46 2.08 -11.67 -1.49
N HIS A 47 2.72 -10.50 -1.62
CA HIS A 47 3.55 -10.19 -2.79
C HIS A 47 4.95 -9.65 -2.45
N LEU A 48 5.18 -9.07 -1.26
CA LEU A 48 6.37 -8.25 -1.00
C LEU A 48 7.28 -8.80 0.09
N GLY A 49 6.99 -9.99 0.64
CA GLY A 49 7.83 -10.62 1.67
C GLY A 49 7.62 -10.09 3.10
N PHE A 50 6.70 -9.14 3.30
CA PHE A 50 6.27 -8.74 4.63
C PHE A 50 5.43 -9.84 5.30
N ARG A 51 5.18 -9.68 6.60
CA ARG A 51 4.34 -10.59 7.38
C ARG A 51 3.11 -9.86 7.88
N MET A 52 2.05 -10.65 8.09
CA MET A 52 0.80 -10.14 8.65
C MET A 52 0.99 -9.57 10.06
N ASN A 53 1.95 -10.09 10.84
CA ASN A 53 2.25 -9.65 12.20
C ASN A 53 3.39 -8.61 12.29
N ASP A 54 3.87 -8.07 11.17
CA ASP A 54 4.73 -6.89 11.20
C ASP A 54 3.97 -5.68 11.74
N ILE A 55 4.70 -4.65 12.17
CA ILE A 55 4.09 -3.43 12.70
C ILE A 55 3.91 -2.44 11.56
N TYR A 56 2.65 -2.16 11.21
CA TYR A 56 2.28 -1.17 10.20
C TYR A 56 1.77 0.10 10.88
N THR A 57 2.35 1.24 10.55
CA THR A 57 1.97 2.55 11.09
C THR A 57 1.73 3.52 9.96
N LEU A 58 0.52 4.09 9.87
CA LEU A 58 0.26 5.21 8.97
C LEU A 58 1.10 6.41 9.43
N VAL A 59 1.95 6.92 8.55
CA VAL A 59 2.82 8.08 8.84
C VAL A 59 2.15 9.35 8.34
N GLU A 60 1.67 9.33 7.10
CA GLU A 60 1.05 10.48 6.46
C GLU A 60 0.03 10.05 5.42
N GLN A 61 -0.93 10.93 5.18
CA GLN A 61 -1.90 10.84 4.10
C GLN A 61 -2.13 12.26 3.58
N TYR A 62 -1.93 12.48 2.27
CA TYR A 62 -1.94 13.82 1.69
C TYR A 62 -2.47 13.80 0.26
N ARG A 63 -2.90 14.96 -0.23
CA ARG A 63 -3.23 15.17 -1.64
C ARG A 63 -2.03 15.82 -2.30
N ASP A 64 -1.50 15.18 -3.32
CA ASP A 64 -0.41 15.72 -4.11
C ASP A 64 -0.92 16.89 -4.96
N ALA A 65 -0.21 18.02 -4.94
CA ALA A 65 -0.65 19.24 -5.60
C ALA A 65 -0.56 19.16 -7.13
N ASP A 66 0.46 18.47 -7.64
CA ASP A 66 0.74 18.39 -9.07
C ASP A 66 -0.19 17.38 -9.76
N SER A 67 -0.27 16.16 -9.23
CA SER A 67 -1.12 15.10 -9.80
C SER A 67 -2.58 15.18 -9.36
N GLY A 68 -2.87 15.86 -8.25
CA GLY A 68 -4.19 15.85 -7.61
C GLY A 68 -4.58 14.50 -7.00
N LEU A 69 -3.68 13.52 -6.96
CA LEU A 69 -3.94 12.19 -6.41
C LEU A 69 -3.74 12.18 -4.88
N MET A 70 -4.49 11.33 -4.21
CA MET A 70 -4.31 11.01 -2.80
C MET A 70 -3.19 10.00 -2.65
N TYR A 71 -2.27 10.30 -1.75
CA TYR A 71 -1.15 9.46 -1.34
C TYR A 71 -1.23 9.14 0.14
N ALA A 72 -0.61 8.02 0.51
CA ALA A 72 -0.38 7.64 1.90
C ALA A 72 0.99 6.98 2.02
N VAL A 73 1.62 7.16 3.17
CA VAL A 73 2.87 6.46 3.52
C VAL A 73 2.64 5.65 4.78
N VAL A 74 2.91 4.35 4.67
CA VAL A 74 2.84 3.40 5.78
C VAL A 74 4.25 2.95 6.11
N ARG A 75 4.67 3.18 7.34
CA ARG A 75 5.92 2.64 7.87
C ARG A 75 5.69 1.20 8.31
N VAL A 76 6.57 0.29 7.89
CA VAL A 76 6.53 -1.12 8.25
C VAL A 76 7.81 -1.50 8.98
N LYS A 77 7.69 -2.00 10.21
CA LYS A 77 8.82 -2.62 10.92
C LYS A 77 8.75 -4.13 10.71
N HIS A 78 9.73 -4.66 9.97
CA HIS A 78 9.90 -6.08 9.71
C HIS A 78 11.19 -6.55 10.36
N ARG A 79 11.08 -7.28 11.48
CA ARG A 79 12.22 -7.62 12.35
C ARG A 79 13.00 -6.36 12.75
N ASP A 80 14.26 -6.27 12.35
CA ASP A 80 15.17 -5.16 12.64
C ASP A 80 15.21 -4.10 11.53
N CYS A 81 14.49 -4.32 10.43
CA CYS A 81 14.46 -3.43 9.27
C CYS A 81 13.22 -2.54 9.28
N VAL A 82 13.34 -1.33 8.73
CA VAL A 82 12.24 -0.37 8.63
C VAL A 82 12.06 0.07 7.19
N PHE A 83 10.81 0.03 6.73
CA PHE A 83 10.44 0.36 5.35
C PHE A 83 9.37 1.44 5.32
N LEU A 84 9.36 2.21 4.24
CA LEU A 84 8.25 3.08 3.86
C LEU A 84 7.55 2.47 2.63
N VAL A 85 6.28 2.17 2.80
CA VAL A 85 5.39 1.72 1.74
C VAL A 85 4.58 2.94 1.31
N ARG A 86 4.79 3.40 0.08
CA ARG A 86 4.03 4.49 -0.53
C ARG A 86 2.83 3.91 -1.26
N LEU A 87 1.66 4.48 -1.03
CA LEU A 87 0.41 4.10 -1.67
C LEU A 87 -0.24 5.32 -2.30
N TYR A 88 -1.11 5.07 -3.28
CA TYR A 88 -1.93 6.10 -3.91
C TYR A 88 -3.32 5.54 -4.27
N GLN A 89 -4.25 6.45 -4.56
CA GLN A 89 -5.58 6.09 -5.04
C GLN A 89 -5.70 6.30 -6.56
N PRO A 90 -5.73 5.23 -7.37
CA PRO A 90 -5.66 5.36 -8.84
C PRO A 90 -6.98 5.74 -9.52
N VAL A 91 -8.14 5.44 -8.91
CA VAL A 91 -9.45 5.56 -9.59
C VAL A 91 -10.31 6.66 -8.99
N LYS A 92 -10.55 6.59 -7.68
CA LYS A 92 -11.39 7.53 -6.93
C LYS A 92 -10.58 8.09 -5.77
N GLN A 93 -10.70 9.39 -5.53
CA GLN A 93 -9.98 10.08 -4.46
C GLN A 93 -10.84 10.13 -3.18
N GLY A 94 -10.21 10.10 -2.01
CA GLY A 94 -10.85 10.24 -0.70
C GLY A 94 -11.30 8.92 -0.07
N ALA A 95 -12.22 8.98 0.90
CA ALA A 95 -12.57 7.85 1.77
C ALA A 95 -13.08 6.59 1.05
N GLY A 96 -13.67 6.74 -0.15
CA GLY A 96 -14.16 5.61 -0.94
C GLY A 96 -13.16 5.09 -1.99
N GLY A 97 -11.98 5.69 -2.09
CA GLY A 97 -10.96 5.28 -3.06
C GLY A 97 -10.20 4.05 -2.60
N ILE A 98 -9.95 3.11 -3.52
CA ILE A 98 -9.03 2.01 -3.25
C ILE A 98 -7.59 2.51 -3.17
N TRP A 99 -6.80 1.93 -2.28
CA TRP A 99 -5.37 2.14 -2.20
C TRP A 99 -4.63 1.06 -3.00
N VAL A 100 -3.50 1.45 -3.58
CA VAL A 100 -2.57 0.57 -4.29
C VAL A 100 -1.15 0.91 -3.85
N VAL A 101 -0.34 -0.12 -3.64
CA VAL A 101 1.08 0.07 -3.30
C VAL A 101 1.83 0.53 -4.55
N GLN A 102 2.48 1.68 -4.47
CA GLN A 102 3.31 2.24 -5.54
C GLN A 102 4.76 1.79 -5.40
N SER A 103 5.32 1.83 -4.20
CA SER A 103 6.73 1.51 -3.98
C SER A 103 7.03 1.17 -2.53
N VAL A 104 8.10 0.41 -2.33
CA VAL A 104 8.68 0.11 -1.02
C VAL A 104 10.12 0.60 -1.00
N VAL A 105 10.49 1.34 0.04
CA VAL A 105 11.86 1.82 0.26
C VAL A 105 12.30 1.43 1.65
N GLU A 106 13.47 0.82 1.76
CA GLU A 106 14.14 0.59 3.05
C GLU A 106 14.77 1.91 3.53
N ILE A 107 14.58 2.27 4.81
CA ILE A 107 15.09 3.51 5.40
C ILE A 107 16.06 3.27 6.56
N THR A 108 16.58 2.04 6.64
CA THR A 108 17.59 1.63 7.64
C THR A 108 18.92 2.34 7.46
#